data_AF-A0A0G1J2I1-F1
#
_entry.id   AF-A0A0G1J2I1-F1
#
_cell.length_a   1.000
_cell.length_b   1.000
_cell.length_c   1.000
_cell.angle_alpha   90.00
_cell.angle_beta   90.00
_cell.angle_gamma   90.00
#
_symmetry.space_group_name_H-M   'P 1'
#
loop_
_entity.id
_entity.type
_entity.pdbx_description
1 polymer ?
#
loop_
_entity_poly.entity_id
_entity_poly.type
_entity_poly.pdbx_seq_one_letter_code
_entity_poly.pdbx_strand_id
1 'polypeptide(L)'
;MAEMVTIPGVARKTANVVLGNAYGVVEGIAVDTHVLRLSQRLGLVSRDKIGGGKKPLYYIKSGVKHLDYYKDASPEKIERELMKIIPKKDWFKLTYLLIDHGREICKAQNPDCYYCPLRELCPVSRI
;
A
#
# COMPACT_ATOMS: atom_id res chain seq x y z
N MET A 1 -1.29 18.78 8.95
CA MET A 1 -0.19 18.02 8.30
C MET A 1 1.09 18.83 8.27
N ALA A 2 1.06 20.02 7.68
CA ALA A 2 2.26 20.85 7.46
C ALA A 2 3.03 21.15 8.75
N GLU A 3 2.33 21.43 9.85
CA GLU A 3 2.96 21.66 11.16
C GLU A 3 3.57 20.37 11.75
N MET A 4 2.85 19.24 11.67
CA MET A 4 3.31 17.97 12.24
C MET A 4 4.65 17.51 11.66
N VAL A 5 4.87 17.71 10.35
CA VAL A 5 6.11 17.29 9.68
C VAL A 5 7.31 18.19 9.97
N THR A 6 7.10 19.31 10.68
CA THR A 6 8.21 20.14 11.17
C THR A 6 8.88 19.55 12.41
N ILE A 7 8.19 18.64 13.12
CA ILE A 7 8.70 17.98 14.31
C ILE A 7 9.81 16.99 13.90
N PRO A 8 11.03 17.08 14.47
CA PRO A 8 12.11 16.14 14.16
C PRO A 8 11.68 14.67 14.37
N GLY A 9 11.90 13.83 13.37
CA GLY A 9 11.52 12.42 13.38
C GLY A 9 10.06 12.12 12.97
N VAL A 10 9.25 13.15 12.71
CA VAL A 10 7.87 12.99 12.25
C VAL A 10 7.78 13.14 10.74
N ALA A 11 7.73 12.02 10.04
CA ALA A 11 7.39 11.98 8.63
C ALA A 11 5.86 11.91 8.41
N ARG A 12 5.41 12.02 7.15
CA ARG A 12 3.97 11.98 6.78
C ARG A 12 3.24 10.76 7.33
N LYS A 13 3.87 9.58 7.32
CA LYS A 13 3.30 8.36 7.90
C LYS A 13 2.97 8.54 9.38
N THR A 14 3.93 9.02 10.17
CA THR A 14 3.76 9.25 11.61
C THR A 14 2.70 10.33 11.85
N ALA A 15 2.74 11.43 11.10
CA ALA A 15 1.76 12.50 11.19
C ALA A 15 0.33 12.00 10.91
N ASN A 16 0.10 11.26 9.81
CA ASN A 16 -1.22 10.70 9.47
C ASN A 16 -1.75 9.76 10.56
N VAL A 17 -0.90 8.91 11.14
CA VAL A 17 -1.31 8.01 12.23
C VAL A 17 -1.68 8.81 13.48
N VAL A 18 -0.84 9.74 13.92
CA VAL A 18 -1.09 10.51 15.15
C VAL A 18 -2.35 11.37 15.00
N LEU A 19 -2.46 12.13 13.90
CA LEU A 19 -3.62 12.99 13.64
C LEU A 19 -4.92 12.20 13.55
N GLY A 20 -4.90 11.05 12.87
CA GLY A 20 -6.10 10.21 12.74
C GLY A 20 -6.54 9.58 14.06
N ASN A 21 -5.62 9.02 14.86
CA ASN A 21 -5.99 8.33 16.09
C ASN A 21 -6.27 9.27 17.26
N ALA A 22 -5.44 10.29 17.46
CA ALA A 22 -5.55 11.15 18.63
C ALA A 22 -6.54 12.30 18.43
N TYR A 23 -6.71 12.77 17.19
CA TYR A 23 -7.49 13.99 16.90
C TYR A 23 -8.65 13.75 15.92
N GLY A 24 -8.81 12.55 15.37
CA GLY A 24 -9.83 12.26 14.35
C GLY A 24 -9.59 13.01 13.02
N VAL A 25 -8.40 13.58 12.83
CA VAL A 25 -8.06 14.39 11.65
C VAL A 25 -7.42 13.50 10.58
N VAL A 26 -8.12 13.34 9.46
CA VAL A 26 -7.68 12.49 8.34
C VAL A 26 -7.29 13.37 7.15
N GLU A 27 -5.99 13.64 7.02
CA GLU A 27 -5.41 14.42 5.92
C GLU A 27 -4.77 13.57 4.82
N GLY A 28 -4.52 12.29 5.09
CA GLY A 28 -3.92 11.37 4.13
C GLY A 28 -3.97 9.92 4.61
N ILE A 29 -3.44 9.04 3.78
CA ILE A 29 -3.33 7.60 4.06
C ILE A 29 -1.93 7.36 4.63
N ALA A 30 -1.84 6.75 5.81
CA ALA A 30 -0.53 6.40 6.36
C ALA A 30 0.03 5.21 5.59
N VAL A 31 1.07 5.46 4.78
CA VAL A 31 1.75 4.42 3.99
C VAL A 31 2.97 3.91 4.74
N ASP A 32 2.88 2.67 5.22
CA ASP A 32 4.01 1.92 5.78
C ASP A 32 4.47 0.81 4.83
N THR A 33 5.31 -0.11 5.31
CA THR A 33 5.81 -1.23 4.50
C THR A 33 4.73 -2.22 4.06
N HIS A 34 3.63 -2.35 4.80
CA HIS A 34 2.50 -3.22 4.45
C HIS A 34 1.62 -2.55 3.38
N VAL A 35 1.24 -1.29 3.61
CA VAL A 35 0.43 -0.51 2.66
C VAL A 35 1.19 -0.34 1.34
N LEU A 36 2.48 0.00 1.39
CA LEU A 36 3.35 0.11 0.22
C LEU A 36 3.36 -1.21 -0.59
N ARG A 37 3.57 -2.35 0.09
CA ARG A 37 3.64 -3.66 -0.54
C ARG A 37 2.31 -4.09 -1.15
N LEU A 38 1.22 -3.94 -0.42
CA LEU A 38 -0.10 -4.37 -0.85
C LEU A 38 -0.65 -3.49 -1.96
N SER A 39 -0.43 -2.18 -1.90
CA SER A 39 -0.84 -1.27 -2.96
C SER A 39 -0.24 -1.66 -4.31
N GLN A 40 1.01 -2.12 -4.30
CA GLN A 40 1.67 -2.64 -5.51
C GLN A 40 1.15 -4.04 -5.88
N ARG A 41 1.07 -4.99 -4.94
CA ARG A 41 0.60 -6.36 -5.21
C ARG A 41 -0.80 -6.42 -5.79
N LEU A 42 -1.71 -5.64 -5.21
CA LEU A 42 -3.12 -5.60 -5.61
C LEU A 42 -3.37 -4.70 -6.81
N GLY A 43 -2.33 -4.01 -7.32
CA GLY A 43 -2.47 -3.09 -8.45
C GLY A 43 -3.36 -1.87 -8.13
N LEU A 44 -3.42 -1.44 -6.86
CA LEU A 44 -4.23 -0.29 -6.44
C LEU A 44 -3.66 1.05 -6.94
N VAL A 45 -2.38 1.08 -7.33
CA VAL A 45 -1.72 2.28 -7.85
C VAL A 45 -1.23 2.06 -9.27
N SER A 46 -1.34 3.09 -10.10
CA SER A 46 -0.82 3.04 -11.47
C SER A 46 0.71 3.02 -11.46
N ARG A 47 1.29 2.03 -12.14
CA ARG A 47 2.76 1.86 -12.25
C ARG A 47 3.43 3.00 -13.02
N ASP A 48 2.75 3.53 -14.03
CA ASP A 48 3.22 4.67 -14.83
C ASP A 48 3.41 5.93 -13.95
N LYS A 49 2.56 6.09 -12.93
CA LYS A 49 2.55 7.26 -12.04
C LYS A 49 3.52 7.15 -10.85
N ILE A 50 3.99 5.95 -10.52
CA ILE A 50 5.02 5.73 -9.48
C ILE A 50 6.45 5.74 -10.05
N GLY A 51 6.61 5.86 -11.37
CA GLY A 51 7.89 6.25 -12.00
C GLY A 51 8.44 5.31 -13.07
N GLY A 52 7.64 4.44 -13.69
CA GLY A 52 8.12 3.57 -14.77
C GLY A 52 7.03 3.17 -15.73
N GLY A 53 7.34 3.21 -17.02
CA GLY A 53 6.40 2.86 -18.09
C GLY A 53 5.81 1.44 -17.99
N LYS A 54 5.06 1.06 -19.02
CA LYS A 54 4.15 -0.12 -19.14
C LYS A 54 4.74 -1.53 -18.90
N LYS A 55 5.49 -1.76 -17.81
CA LYS A 55 5.97 -3.09 -17.43
C LYS A 55 4.84 -3.93 -16.81
N PRO A 56 4.79 -5.24 -17.11
CA PRO A 56 3.80 -6.13 -16.51
C PRO A 56 4.01 -6.26 -15.00
N LEU A 57 2.91 -6.29 -14.23
CA LEU A 57 2.91 -6.29 -12.76
C LEU A 57 3.67 -7.48 -12.15
N TYR A 58 3.65 -8.61 -12.85
CA TYR A 58 4.36 -9.82 -12.50
C TYR A 58 4.96 -10.45 -13.75
N TYR A 59 5.91 -11.36 -13.54
CA TYR A 59 6.41 -12.27 -14.55
C TYR A 59 6.23 -13.71 -14.06
N ILE A 60 6.21 -14.66 -14.99
CA ILE A 60 6.12 -16.09 -14.65
C ILE A 60 7.52 -16.67 -14.69
N LYS A 61 7.94 -17.33 -13.60
CA LYS A 61 9.18 -18.10 -13.54
C LYS A 61 8.86 -19.43 -12.86
N SER A 62 9.26 -20.54 -13.49
CA SER A 62 9.00 -21.90 -12.99
C SER A 62 7.52 -22.18 -12.69
N GLY A 63 6.60 -21.66 -13.52
CA GLY A 63 5.15 -21.82 -13.33
C GLY A 63 4.53 -20.95 -12.22
N VAL A 64 5.34 -20.15 -11.49
CA VAL A 64 4.87 -19.30 -10.39
C VAL A 64 4.90 -17.83 -10.81
N LYS A 65 3.88 -17.06 -10.40
CA LYS A 65 3.86 -15.60 -10.57
C LYS A 65 4.82 -14.93 -9.59
N HIS A 66 5.80 -14.21 -10.10
CA HIS A 66 6.73 -13.39 -9.35
C HIS A 66 6.41 -11.91 -9.55
N LEU A 67 6.26 -11.20 -8.43
CA LEU A 67 5.99 -9.77 -8.42
C LEU A 67 7.23 -8.99 -8.90
N ASP A 68 7.02 -8.05 -9.82
CA ASP A 68 8.03 -7.07 -10.20
C ASP A 68 7.84 -5.80 -9.35
N TYR A 69 8.50 -5.75 -8.19
CA TYR A 69 8.34 -4.62 -7.27
C TYR A 69 8.96 -3.35 -7.86
N TYR A 70 8.22 -2.25 -7.84
CA TYR A 70 8.75 -0.99 -8.34
C TYR A 70 9.64 -0.34 -7.29
N LYS A 71 10.95 -0.28 -7.56
CA LYS A 71 11.95 0.20 -6.59
C LYS A 71 11.79 1.69 -6.25
N ASP A 72 11.33 2.51 -7.19
CA ASP A 72 11.20 3.97 -6.99
C ASP A 72 9.81 4.43 -6.49
N ALA A 73 8.99 3.48 -6.04
CA ALA A 73 7.70 3.76 -5.43
C ALA A 73 7.90 4.31 -4.00
N SER A 74 7.94 5.65 -3.87
CA SER A 74 8.01 6.29 -2.55
C SER A 74 6.66 6.23 -1.81
N PRO A 75 6.64 6.22 -0.48
CA PRO A 75 5.41 6.26 0.31
C PRO A 75 4.49 7.41 -0.07
N GLU A 76 5.04 8.59 -0.38
CA GLU A 76 4.29 9.80 -0.76
C GLU A 76 3.64 9.66 -2.14
N LYS A 77 4.31 8.99 -3.09
CA LYS A 77 3.71 8.69 -4.39
C LYS A 77 2.53 7.74 -4.22
N ILE A 78 2.69 6.68 -3.42
CA ILE A 78 1.62 5.72 -3.12
C ILE A 78 0.45 6.41 -2.41
N GLU A 79 0.71 7.22 -1.38
CA GLU A 79 -0.30 7.97 -0.65
C GLU A 79 -1.16 8.82 -1.61
N ARG A 80 -0.51 9.62 -2.45
CA ARG A 80 -1.20 10.49 -3.42
C ARG A 80 -2.05 9.72 -4.42
N GLU A 81 -1.58 8.57 -4.90
CA GLU A 81 -2.34 7.76 -5.85
C GLU A 81 -3.54 7.08 -5.18
N LEU A 82 -3.37 6.54 -3.98
CA LEU A 82 -4.48 5.96 -3.21
C LEU A 82 -5.55 7.02 -2.88
N MET A 83 -5.15 8.24 -2.52
CA MET A 83 -6.10 9.34 -2.23
C MET A 83 -6.95 9.73 -3.44
N LYS A 84 -6.51 9.46 -4.68
CA LYS A 84 -7.28 9.74 -5.90
C LYS A 84 -8.37 8.72 -6.15
N ILE A 85 -8.19 7.47 -5.71
CA ILE A 85 -9.10 6.37 -6.02
C ILE A 85 -9.97 5.95 -4.83
N ILE A 86 -9.50 6.17 -3.60
CA ILE A 86 -10.23 5.81 -2.38
C ILE A 86 -11.00 7.03 -1.86
N PRO A 87 -12.30 6.91 -1.55
CA PRO A 87 -13.06 7.99 -0.92
C PRO A 87 -12.42 8.45 0.40
N LYS A 88 -12.40 9.77 0.64
CA LYS A 88 -11.75 10.35 1.83
C LYS A 88 -12.21 9.75 3.16
N LYS A 89 -13.51 9.42 3.27
CA LYS A 89 -14.09 8.78 4.46
C LYS A 89 -13.45 7.43 4.81
N ASP A 90 -12.85 6.76 3.84
CA ASP A 90 -12.29 5.41 3.99
C ASP A 90 -10.77 5.42 4.15
N TRP A 91 -10.09 6.58 4.04
CA TRP A 91 -8.62 6.67 4.09
C TRP A 91 -8.03 6.09 5.38
N PHE A 92 -8.60 6.47 6.52
CA PHE A 92 -8.14 6.00 7.82
C PHE A 92 -8.35 4.49 7.96
N LYS A 93 -9.54 4.00 7.61
CA LYS A 93 -9.90 2.57 7.67
C LYS A 93 -9.01 1.72 6.75
N LEU A 94 -8.75 2.20 5.52
CA LEU A 94 -7.91 1.50 4.55
C LEU A 94 -6.50 1.23 5.09
N THR A 95 -5.88 2.22 5.73
CA THR A 95 -4.55 2.07 6.33
C THR A 95 -4.50 0.82 7.23
N TYR A 96 -5.44 0.68 8.16
CA TYR A 96 -5.46 -0.44 9.10
C TYR A 96 -5.82 -1.76 8.43
N LEU A 97 -6.82 -1.78 7.54
CA LEU A 97 -7.18 -2.98 6.80
C LEU A 97 -6.00 -3.57 6.01
N LEU A 98 -5.22 -2.70 5.35
CA LEU A 98 -4.03 -3.15 4.61
C LEU A 98 -2.90 -3.58 5.56
N ILE A 99 -2.68 -2.89 6.68
CA ILE A 99 -1.68 -3.29 7.67
C ILE A 99 -2.02 -4.68 8.22
N ASP A 100 -3.24 -4.87 8.70
CA ASP A 100 -3.71 -6.12 9.32
C ASP A 100 -3.66 -7.26 8.30
N HIS A 101 -4.19 -7.05 7.10
CA HIS A 101 -4.10 -8.03 6.01
C HIS A 101 -2.65 -8.38 5.66
N GLY A 102 -1.76 -7.39 5.63
CA GLY A 102 -0.36 -7.58 5.32
C GLY A 102 0.44 -8.27 6.43
N ARG A 103 -0.04 -8.24 7.67
CA ARG A 103 0.57 -8.93 8.82
C ARG A 103 0.12 -10.38 8.89
N GLU A 104 -1.19 -10.61 8.76
CA GLU A 104 -1.79 -11.92 8.97
C GLU A 104 -1.72 -12.81 7.73
N ILE A 105 -2.04 -12.27 6.56
CA ILE A 105 -2.26 -13.06 5.34
C ILE A 105 -1.14 -12.81 4.32
N CYS A 106 -1.01 -11.57 3.85
CA CYS A 106 -0.18 -11.25 2.71
C CYS A 106 1.24 -10.82 3.13
N LYS A 107 1.92 -11.74 3.80
CA LYS A 107 3.30 -11.60 4.30
C LYS A 107 4.30 -11.39 3.17
N ALA A 108 5.45 -10.78 3.47
CA ALA A 108 6.42 -10.37 2.45
C ALA A 108 6.98 -11.57 1.66
N GLN A 109 7.43 -12.61 2.36
CA GLN A 109 8.08 -13.77 1.74
C GLN A 109 7.08 -14.88 1.39
N ASN A 110 6.28 -15.32 2.38
CA ASN A 110 5.33 -16.41 2.24
C ASN A 110 3.87 -15.94 2.52
N PRO A 111 3.23 -15.23 1.57
CA PRO A 111 1.83 -14.86 1.69
C PRO A 111 0.94 -16.10 1.59
N ASP A 112 -0.07 -16.15 2.44
CA ASP A 112 -1.06 -17.22 2.45
C ASP A 112 -2.15 -16.94 1.39
N CYS A 113 -1.81 -17.16 0.12
CA CYS A 113 -2.73 -16.89 -0.98
C CYS A 113 -3.96 -17.81 -0.96
N TYR A 114 -3.86 -19.00 -0.35
CA TYR A 114 -4.96 -19.98 -0.27
C TYR A 114 -6.11 -19.49 0.57
N TYR A 115 -5.81 -18.94 1.75
CA TYR A 115 -6.81 -18.35 2.63
C TYR A 115 -7.02 -16.84 2.41
N CYS A 116 -6.44 -16.27 1.35
CA CYS A 116 -6.54 -14.85 1.09
C CYS A 116 -7.95 -14.49 0.57
N PRO A 117 -8.71 -13.61 1.24
CA PRO A 117 -10.03 -13.19 0.77
C PRO A 117 -9.98 -12.39 -0.53
N LEU A 118 -8.80 -11.89 -0.91
CA LEU A 118 -8.56 -11.15 -2.15
C LEU A 118 -8.01 -12.03 -3.27
N ARG A 119 -7.90 -13.35 -3.09
CA ARG A 119 -7.25 -14.29 -4.04
C ARG A 119 -7.72 -14.07 -5.48
N GLU A 120 -9.03 -14.15 -5.71
CA GLU A 120 -9.64 -14.08 -7.05
C GLU A 120 -9.42 -12.74 -7.74
N LEU A 121 -9.26 -11.66 -6.96
CA LEU A 121 -9.02 -10.32 -7.46
C LEU A 121 -7.52 -9.98 -7.52
N CYS A 122 -6.67 -10.77 -6.88
CA CYS A 122 -5.26 -10.47 -6.71
C CYS A 122 -4.48 -10.90 -7.97
N PRO A 123 -3.92 -9.95 -8.74
CA PRO A 123 -3.22 -10.29 -9.98
C PRO A 123 -1.98 -11.15 -9.75
N VAL A 124 -1.42 -11.10 -8.54
CA VAL A 124 -0.21 -11.81 -8.12
C VAL A 124 -0.46 -12.92 -7.09
N SER A 125 -1.70 -13.42 -6.99
CA SER A 125 -1.97 -14.69 -6.31
C SER A 125 -1.01 -15.78 -6.80
N ARG A 126 -0.48 -16.59 -5.88
CA ARG A 126 0.45 -17.69 -6.18
C ARG A 126 -0.24 -19.03 -6.43
N ILE A 127 -1.56 -19.02 -6.46
CA ILE A 127 -2.46 -20.17 -6.60
C ILE A 127 -3.63 -19.81 -7.50
#